data_AF-A0A3A8YPX0-F1
#
_entry.id   AF-A0A3A8YPX0-F1
#
_cell.length_a   1.000
_cell.length_b   1.000
_cell.length_c   1.000
_cell.angle_alpha   90.00
_cell.angle_beta   90.00
_cell.angle_gamma   90.00
#
_symmetry.space_group_name_H-M   'P 1'
#
loop_
_entity.id
_entity.type
_entity.pdbx_description
1 polymer ?
#
loop_
_entity_poly.entity_id
_entity_poly.type
_entity_poly.pdbx_seq_one_letter_code
_entity_poly.pdbx_strand_id
1 'polypeptide(L)'
;MTAKCSIILEEAEGVLAVPYDAVHTSKDGSKVIYVQKESASEGEDAASDYEEVTVTVGMESDYYVEVSGDGLREGMRVLIPTDETVSPSEENGEKDTAFLFGGGMPEGMGGNPHEGKGNGGPPQNMGGSQKGNN
;
A
#
# COMPACT_ATOMS: atom_id res chain seq x y z
N MET A 1 28.94 9.66 -53.32
CA MET A 1 29.50 8.85 -52.21
C MET A 1 29.08 9.49 -50.91
N THR A 2 28.53 8.70 -50.00
CA THR A 2 28.19 9.12 -48.63
C THR A 2 28.83 8.13 -47.68
N ALA A 3 29.58 8.62 -46.69
CA ALA A 3 30.20 7.83 -45.65
C ALA A 3 29.56 8.17 -44.31
N LYS A 4 29.35 7.16 -43.47
CA LYS A 4 28.98 7.35 -42.07
C LYS A 4 30.26 7.21 -41.26
N CYS A 5 30.58 8.22 -40.47
CA CYS A 5 31.65 8.20 -39.49
C CYS A 5 31.01 8.25 -38.10
N SER A 6 31.44 7.38 -37.20
CA SER A 6 31.07 7.40 -35.79
C SER A 6 32.31 7.75 -35.00
N ILE A 7 32.21 8.76 -34.13
CA ILE A 7 33.30 9.25 -33.29
C ILE A 7 32.84 9.11 -31.85
N ILE A 8 33.61 8.38 -31.06
CA ILE A 8 33.41 8.28 -29.61
C ILE A 8 33.97 9.57 -29.00
N LEU A 9 33.13 10.28 -28.24
CA LEU A 9 33.51 11.54 -27.59
C LEU A 9 34.05 11.30 -26.18
N GLU A 10 33.43 10.38 -25.45
CA GLU A 10 33.71 10.07 -24.06
C GLU A 10 33.53 8.57 -23.83
N GLU A 11 34.33 8.01 -22.92
CA GLU A 11 34.31 6.60 -22.55
C GLU A 11 34.73 6.47 -21.08
N ALA A 12 34.04 5.59 -20.35
CA ALA A 12 34.35 5.25 -18.97
C ALA A 12 34.37 3.72 -18.83
N GLU A 13 35.48 3.17 -18.32
CA GLU A 13 35.69 1.73 -18.12
C GLU A 13 35.85 1.41 -16.64
N GLY A 14 35.45 0.19 -16.23
CA GLY A 14 35.60 -0.27 -14.86
C GLY A 14 34.77 0.50 -13.83
N VAL A 15 33.62 1.01 -14.25
CA VAL A 15 32.71 1.80 -13.40
C VAL A 15 31.54 0.97 -12.88
N LEU A 16 30.96 1.39 -11.76
CA LEU A 16 29.72 0.80 -11.26
C LEU A 16 28.54 1.43 -11.99
N ALA A 17 27.71 0.59 -12.60
CA ALA A 17 26.53 1.01 -13.33
C ALA A 17 25.27 0.43 -12.69
N VAL A 18 24.28 1.29 -12.45
CA VAL A 18 22.95 0.90 -11.95
C VAL A 18 21.88 1.33 -12.94
N PRO A 19 20.72 0.64 -13.00
CA PRO A 19 19.58 1.11 -13.77
C PRO A 19 19.17 2.53 -13.35
N TYR A 20 18.73 3.34 -14.31
CA TYR A 20 18.29 4.71 -14.04
C TYR A 20 17.26 4.80 -12.90
N ASP A 21 16.32 3.84 -12.86
CA ASP A 21 15.22 3.81 -11.90
C ASP A 21 15.66 3.61 -10.44
N ALA A 22 16.87 3.08 -10.21
CA ALA A 22 17.43 2.90 -8.87
C ALA A 22 17.98 4.18 -8.25
N VAL A 23 18.17 5.24 -9.05
CA VAL A 23 18.71 6.52 -8.58
C VAL A 23 17.58 7.42 -8.10
N HIS A 24 17.56 7.68 -6.80
CA HIS A 24 16.60 8.57 -6.17
C HIS A 24 17.18 9.96 -5.95
N THR A 25 16.29 10.94 -5.80
CA THR A 25 16.65 12.29 -5.38
C THR A 25 16.14 12.52 -3.98
N SER A 26 17.04 12.76 -3.03
CA SER A 26 16.69 13.07 -1.64
C SER A 26 16.12 14.49 -1.51
N LYS A 27 15.59 14.84 -0.34
CA LYS A 27 14.96 16.15 -0.08
C LYS A 27 15.92 17.33 -0.29
N ASP A 28 17.21 17.08 -0.13
CA ASP A 28 18.28 18.06 -0.29
C ASP A 28 18.75 18.20 -1.75
N GLY A 29 18.14 17.46 -2.69
CA GLY A 29 18.52 17.45 -4.11
C GLY A 29 19.70 16.54 -4.44
N SER A 30 20.30 15.90 -3.44
CA SER A 30 21.40 14.93 -3.63
C SER A 30 20.87 13.62 -4.22
N LYS A 31 21.71 12.96 -5.03
CA LYS A 31 21.41 11.65 -5.62
C LYS A 31 21.77 10.55 -4.63
N VAL A 32 20.85 9.60 -4.44
CA VAL A 32 20.98 8.51 -3.47
C VAL A 32 20.51 7.20 -4.09
N ILE A 33 21.12 6.09 -3.68
CA ILE A 33 20.66 4.74 -4.01
C ILE A 33 20.45 3.94 -2.72
N TYR A 34 19.60 2.92 -2.77
CA TYR A 34 19.31 2.06 -1.62
C TYR A 34 19.94 0.69 -1.81
N VAL A 35 20.93 0.36 -0.98
CA VAL A 35 21.70 -0.90 -1.07
C VAL A 35 21.25 -1.86 0.02
N GLN A 36 21.07 -3.13 -0.32
CA GLN A 36 20.69 -4.17 0.65
C GLN A 36 21.84 -4.40 1.65
N LYS A 37 21.54 -4.37 2.95
CA LYS A 37 22.48 -4.72 4.02
C LYS A 37 22.81 -6.21 3.96
N GLU A 38 24.04 -6.57 4.32
CA GLU A 38 24.51 -7.96 4.31
C GLU A 38 23.72 -8.88 5.29
N SER A 39 23.08 -8.30 6.31
CA SER A 39 22.25 -9.01 7.30
C SER A 39 20.78 -9.14 6.91
N ALA A 40 20.37 -8.67 5.72
CA ALA A 40 18.98 -8.67 5.29
C ALA A 40 18.48 -10.09 4.97
N SER A 41 17.26 -10.40 5.41
CA SER A 41 16.57 -11.61 4.99
C SER A 41 15.92 -11.41 3.63
N GLU A 42 16.07 -12.36 2.70
CA GLU A 42 15.36 -12.32 1.41
C GLU A 42 13.84 -12.42 1.67
N GLY A 43 13.12 -11.30 1.51
CA GLY A 43 11.67 -11.20 1.68
C GLY A 43 11.13 -9.88 1.09
N GLU A 44 9.86 -9.88 0.69
CA GLU A 44 9.20 -8.79 -0.06
C GLU A 44 9.02 -7.50 0.78
N ASP A 45 9.02 -7.58 2.11
CA ASP A 45 8.86 -6.44 3.03
C ASP A 45 10.20 -5.97 3.63
N ALA A 46 11.11 -5.55 2.76
CA ALA A 46 12.51 -5.26 3.11
C ALA A 46 12.85 -3.76 3.25
N ALA A 47 11.88 -2.86 3.47
CA ALA A 47 12.20 -1.41 3.55
C ALA A 47 13.22 -1.06 4.65
N SER A 48 13.34 -1.87 5.71
CA SER A 48 14.33 -1.70 6.80
C SER A 48 15.70 -2.31 6.51
N ASP A 49 15.77 -3.17 5.50
CA ASP A 49 16.95 -3.96 5.11
C ASP A 49 17.85 -3.22 4.11
N TYR A 50 17.40 -2.07 3.61
CA TYR A 50 18.22 -1.21 2.76
C TYR A 50 18.90 -0.09 3.55
N GLU A 51 20.06 0.32 3.07
CA GLU A 51 20.81 1.48 3.52
C GLU A 51 20.83 2.54 2.41
N GLU A 52 20.57 3.80 2.78
CA GLU A 52 20.67 4.94 1.86
C GLU A 52 22.15 5.32 1.70
N VAL A 53 22.63 5.29 0.46
CA VAL A 53 23.99 5.68 0.11
C VAL A 53 23.93 6.88 -0.83
N THR A 54 24.54 7.99 -0.43
CA THR A 54 24.71 9.16 -1.29
C THR A 54 25.71 8.86 -2.40
N VAL A 55 25.35 9.19 -3.63
CA VAL A 55 26.16 8.91 -4.81
C VAL A 55 26.37 10.14 -5.68
N THR A 56 27.49 10.14 -6.38
CA THR A 56 27.77 11.04 -7.49
C THR A 56 27.51 10.30 -8.79
N VAL A 57 26.71 10.93 -9.65
CA VAL A 57 26.37 10.40 -10.97
C VAL A 57 27.42 10.85 -11.99
N GLY A 58 27.90 9.91 -12.80
CA GLY A 58 28.87 10.12 -13.88
C GLY A 58 28.23 10.04 -15.27
N MET A 59 28.83 9.26 -16.17
CA MET A 59 28.30 9.05 -17.52
C MET A 59 26.93 8.35 -17.46
N GLU A 60 25.93 8.94 -18.12
CA GLU A 60 24.60 8.36 -18.26
C GLU A 60 24.37 7.86 -19.69
N SER A 61 23.65 6.76 -19.79
CA SER A 61 23.12 6.20 -21.04
C SER A 61 21.61 6.05 -20.91
N ASP A 62 20.95 5.56 -21.96
CA ASP A 62 19.49 5.43 -21.96
C ASP A 62 18.92 4.50 -20.87
N TYR A 63 19.73 3.56 -20.37
CA TYR A 63 19.27 2.55 -19.41
C TYR A 63 20.09 2.52 -18.11
N TYR A 64 21.38 2.86 -18.19
CA TYR A 64 22.30 2.77 -17.06
C TYR A 64 22.93 4.11 -16.75
N VAL A 65 23.24 4.29 -15.48
CA VAL A 65 23.91 5.47 -14.95
C VAL A 65 25.13 5.02 -14.18
N GLU A 66 26.28 5.62 -14.48
CA GLU A 66 27.49 5.48 -13.68
C GLU A 66 27.26 6.11 -12.31
N VAL A 67 27.59 5.36 -11.25
CA VAL A 67 27.51 5.84 -9.88
C VAL A 67 28.82 5.61 -9.15
N SER A 68 29.22 6.61 -8.37
CA SER A 68 30.34 6.53 -7.44
C SER A 68 29.92 7.03 -6.07
N GLY A 69 30.35 6.35 -5.02
CA GLY A 69 29.94 6.66 -3.66
C GLY A 69 30.75 5.86 -2.66
N ASP A 70 30.82 6.35 -1.43
CA ASP A 70 31.56 5.69 -0.38
C ASP A 70 30.92 4.35 -0.05
N GLY A 71 31.75 3.30 0.02
CA GLY A 71 31.32 1.97 0.38
C GLY A 71 30.72 1.13 -0.75
N LEU A 72 30.52 1.67 -1.96
CA LEU A 72 29.98 0.92 -3.10
C LEU A 72 30.99 -0.08 -3.67
N ARG A 73 30.48 -1.28 -4.02
CA ARG A 73 31.27 -2.39 -4.55
C ARG A 73 30.44 -3.21 -5.54
N GLU A 74 31.13 -3.92 -6.42
CA GLU A 74 30.50 -4.92 -7.28
C GLU A 74 29.81 -6.01 -6.47
N GLY A 75 28.69 -6.52 -6.98
CA GLY A 75 27.90 -7.59 -6.34
C GLY A 75 26.91 -7.12 -5.27
N MET A 76 26.87 -5.83 -4.96
CA MET A 76 25.83 -5.25 -4.11
C MET A 76 24.46 -5.30 -4.80
N ARG A 77 23.40 -5.50 -4.01
CA ARG A 77 22.02 -5.48 -4.49
C ARG A 77 21.40 -4.13 -4.22
N VAL A 78 20.74 -3.57 -5.23
CA VAL A 78 20.13 -2.24 -5.18
C VAL A 78 18.62 -2.38 -5.30
N LEU A 79 17.87 -1.61 -4.51
CA LEU A 79 16.43 -1.55 -4.61
C LEU A 79 16.03 -0.82 -5.90
N ILE A 80 15.20 -1.47 -6.71
CA ILE A 80 14.54 -0.83 -7.85
C ILE A 80 13.08 -0.61 -7.42
N PRO A 81 12.58 0.64 -7.43
CA PRO A 81 11.18 0.88 -7.15
C PRO A 81 10.32 0.15 -8.19
N THR A 82 9.42 -0.70 -7.71
CA THR A 82 8.38 -1.29 -8.53
C THR A 82 7.14 -0.40 -8.45
N ASP A 83 6.56 -0.04 -9.59
CA ASP A 83 5.19 0.49 -9.57
C ASP A 83 4.28 -0.56 -8.95
N GLU A 84 3.62 -0.23 -7.83
CA GLU A 84 2.59 -1.09 -7.27
C GLU A 84 1.43 -1.17 -8.27
N THR A 85 1.35 -2.28 -9.00
CA THR A 85 0.12 -2.61 -9.72
C THR A 85 -0.92 -3.00 -8.68
N VAL A 86 -1.86 -2.11 -8.38
CA VAL A 86 -3.06 -2.42 -7.60
C VAL A 86 -3.81 -3.56 -8.29
N SER A 87 -3.58 -4.79 -7.85
CA SER A 87 -4.44 -5.90 -8.19
C SER A 87 -5.75 -5.65 -7.44
N PRO A 88 -6.91 -5.49 -8.11
CA PRO A 88 -8.17 -5.41 -7.40
C PRO A 88 -8.34 -6.72 -6.63
N SER A 89 -8.16 -6.67 -5.32
CA SER A 89 -8.47 -7.79 -4.43
C SER A 89 -9.94 -8.13 -4.60
N GLU A 90 -10.24 -9.26 -5.22
CA GLU A 90 -11.56 -9.86 -5.25
C GLU A 90 -11.97 -10.20 -3.82
N GLU A 91 -12.79 -9.33 -3.21
CA GLU A 91 -13.49 -9.62 -1.97
C GLU A 91 -14.52 -10.71 -2.26
N ASN A 92 -14.14 -11.96 -2.04
CA ASN A 92 -15.05 -13.11 -2.09
C ASN A 92 -15.88 -13.15 -0.80
N GLY A 93 -16.83 -12.23 -0.71
CA GLY A 93 -17.87 -12.20 0.31
C GLY A 93 -19.09 -13.00 -0.17
N GLU A 94 -19.06 -14.32 -0.01
CA GLU A 94 -20.29 -15.11 -0.05
C GLU A 94 -21.24 -14.63 1.05
N LYS A 95 -22.35 -13.97 0.65
CA LYS A 95 -23.69 -13.99 1.28
C LYS A 95 -24.59 -12.93 0.60
N ASP A 96 -25.34 -13.36 -0.40
CA ASP A 96 -26.80 -13.10 -0.50
C ASP A 96 -27.33 -13.53 -1.88
N THR A 97 -27.40 -14.84 -2.10
CA THR A 97 -28.16 -15.44 -3.19
C THR A 97 -29.53 -15.96 -2.72
N ALA A 98 -30.07 -15.44 -1.62
CA ALA A 98 -31.32 -15.92 -1.00
C ALA A 98 -32.55 -15.01 -1.21
N PHE A 99 -32.44 -13.89 -1.93
CA PHE A 99 -33.55 -12.93 -2.10
C PHE A 99 -34.07 -12.77 -3.54
N LEU A 100 -33.58 -13.55 -4.51
CA LEU A 100 -33.88 -13.32 -5.94
C LEU A 100 -34.57 -14.47 -6.70
N PHE A 101 -34.99 -15.56 -6.06
CA PHE A 101 -35.69 -16.64 -6.78
C PHE A 101 -36.69 -17.41 -5.90
N GLY A 102 -37.95 -17.00 -5.90
CA GLY A 102 -39.01 -17.73 -5.20
C GLY A 102 -40.32 -16.97 -5.12
N GLY A 103 -41.04 -16.90 -6.25
CA GLY A 103 -42.38 -16.31 -6.29
C GLY A 103 -43.38 -17.08 -5.40
N GLY A 104 -44.28 -16.33 -4.76
CA GLY A 104 -45.42 -16.89 -4.04
C GLY A 104 -46.03 -15.98 -2.98
N MET A 105 -46.81 -14.98 -3.39
CA MET A 105 -48.01 -14.57 -2.66
C MET A 105 -49.20 -15.30 -3.32
N PRO A 106 -50.30 -15.69 -2.64
CA PRO A 106 -51.11 -14.78 -1.82
C PRO A 106 -52.02 -15.36 -0.68
N GLU A 107 -52.69 -14.44 0.02
CA GLU A 107 -54.07 -14.45 0.57
C GLU A 107 -54.58 -15.49 1.60
N GLY A 108 -54.87 -14.98 2.82
CA GLY A 108 -56.24 -14.97 3.38
C GLY A 108 -56.65 -16.05 4.39
N MET A 109 -56.78 -15.68 5.68
CA MET A 109 -57.78 -16.09 6.70
C MET A 109 -57.26 -15.59 8.09
N GLY A 110 -57.92 -14.82 8.97
CA GLY A 110 -59.24 -14.22 9.09
C GLY A 110 -59.43 -13.71 10.55
N GLY A 111 -60.22 -12.64 10.74
CA GLY A 111 -60.95 -12.39 12.01
C GLY A 111 -60.51 -11.24 12.93
N ASN A 112 -61.17 -10.07 12.80
CA ASN A 112 -61.43 -9.07 13.87
C ASN A 112 -62.66 -9.52 14.70
N PRO A 113 -63.14 -8.87 15.81
CA PRO A 113 -62.98 -7.46 16.28
C PRO A 113 -62.72 -7.33 17.81
N HIS A 114 -62.45 -6.17 18.44
CA HIS A 114 -63.49 -5.25 18.95
C HIS A 114 -62.91 -4.31 20.04
N GLU A 115 -63.15 -3.01 19.87
CA GLU A 115 -63.42 -1.92 20.82
C GLU A 115 -62.68 -1.75 22.18
N GLY A 116 -62.10 -0.56 22.35
CA GLY A 116 -62.75 0.45 23.20
C GLY A 116 -62.01 0.92 24.48
N LYS A 117 -61.90 2.25 24.61
CA LYS A 117 -61.84 3.08 25.87
C LYS A 117 -60.75 2.72 26.89
N GLY A 118 -59.89 3.63 27.32
CA GLY A 118 -60.23 4.92 27.92
C GLY A 118 -59.82 4.92 29.40
N ASN A 119 -58.88 5.81 29.74
CA ASN A 119 -58.73 6.59 30.98
C ASN A 119 -58.99 5.96 32.38
N GLY A 120 -58.00 6.05 33.28
CA GLY A 120 -58.23 6.04 34.74
C GLY A 120 -57.07 5.48 35.58
N GLY A 121 -56.42 6.33 36.40
CA GLY A 121 -55.42 5.95 37.43
C GLY A 121 -56.00 5.13 38.61
N PRO A 122 -55.32 4.96 39.77
CA PRO A 122 -54.48 5.94 40.49
C PRO A 122 -53.15 5.37 41.07
N PRO A 123 -52.33 6.16 41.82
CA PRO A 123 -50.94 5.85 42.16
C PRO A 123 -50.71 5.40 43.62
N GLN A 124 -49.62 4.65 43.87
CA GLN A 124 -48.94 4.44 45.17
C GLN A 124 -47.55 3.84 44.86
N ASN A 125 -46.38 4.44 45.15
CA ASN A 125 -45.77 4.95 46.39
C ASN A 125 -45.47 3.89 47.46
N MET A 126 -44.17 3.56 47.58
CA MET A 126 -43.38 3.17 48.78
C MET A 126 -42.16 2.37 48.26
N GLY A 127 -40.89 2.66 48.55
CA GLY A 127 -40.23 3.57 49.47
C GLY A 127 -38.84 2.99 49.80
N GLY A 128 -37.88 3.85 50.17
CA GLY A 128 -36.62 3.47 50.85
C GLY A 128 -35.35 3.67 50.01
N SER A 129 -34.69 4.84 50.04
CA SER A 129 -33.67 5.26 51.02
C SER A 129 -32.25 4.80 50.63
N GLN A 130 -31.39 5.71 50.10
CA GLN A 130 -30.38 6.51 50.81
C GLN A 130 -29.05 5.74 50.94
N LYS A 131 -27.91 6.16 50.38
CA LYS A 131 -26.91 7.17 50.83
C LYS A 131 -25.67 6.89 49.93
N GLY A 132 -24.89 7.83 49.38
CA GLY A 132 -24.05 8.84 50.03
C GLY A 132 -22.57 8.40 50.11
N ASN A 133 -21.65 9.25 49.64
CA ASN A 133 -20.17 9.22 49.65
C ASN A 133 -19.55 8.41 48.49
N ASN A 134 -18.54 8.92 47.77
CA ASN A 134 -17.36 9.70 48.17
C ASN A 134 -16.99 10.73 47.09
#